data_AF-A0A3A9BQQ3-F1
#
_entry.id   AF-A0A3A9BQQ3-F1
#
_cell.length_a   1.000
_cell.length_b   1.000
_cell.length_c   1.000
_cell.angle_alpha   90.00
_cell.angle_beta   90.00
_cell.angle_gamma   90.00
#
_symmetry.space_group_name_H-M   'P 1'
#
loop_
_entity.id
_entity.type
_entity.pdbx_description
1 polymer ?
#
loop_
_entity_poly.entity_id
_entity_poly.type
_entity_poly.pdbx_seq_one_letter_code
_entity_poly.pdbx_strand_id
1 'polypeptide(L)'
;MEKIRIENGKKMEKILKAVGPGGATIKKKGEWDFAVYITEQDEEFVWIEMCEKEYYGGDLMMAPFMKICLKKSRDGHITQAIPKAYQSDNVYVGRTDINEKGEIFLNLKLVEIKPGELDRRLESWLRSIDMIGYVTEPDEIVFHE
;
A
#
# COMPACT_ATOMS: atom_id res chain seq x y z
N MET A 1 -7.52 10.48 -15.27
CA MET A 1 -7.55 9.55 -14.12
C MET A 1 -7.31 8.11 -14.54
N GLU A 2 -7.87 7.62 -15.65
CA GLU A 2 -7.62 6.24 -16.08
C GLU A 2 -6.15 5.95 -16.44
N LYS A 3 -5.50 6.88 -17.17
CA LYS A 3 -4.07 6.75 -17.54
C LYS A 3 -3.13 6.61 -16.34
N ILE A 4 -3.32 7.43 -15.30
CA ILE A 4 -2.48 7.39 -14.08
C ILE A 4 -2.66 6.06 -13.33
N ARG A 5 -3.88 5.49 -13.30
CA ARG A 5 -4.15 4.18 -12.70
C ARG A 5 -3.48 3.03 -13.45
N ILE A 6 -3.42 3.11 -14.79
CA ILE A 6 -2.73 2.11 -15.62
C ILE A 6 -1.21 2.17 -15.38
N GLU A 7 -0.62 3.38 -15.38
CA GLU A 7 0.81 3.54 -15.12
C GLU A 7 1.19 3.11 -13.69
N ASN A 8 0.38 3.48 -12.70
CA ASN A 8 0.54 2.99 -11.32
C ASN A 8 0.41 1.46 -11.25
N GLY A 9 -0.51 0.86 -12.03
CA GLY A 9 -0.67 -0.59 -12.14
C GLY A 9 0.61 -1.29 -12.61
N LYS A 10 1.26 -0.77 -13.66
CA LYS A 10 2.54 -1.30 -14.16
C LYS A 10 3.66 -1.23 -13.11
N LYS A 11 3.70 -0.16 -12.32
CA LYS A 11 4.68 -0.02 -11.23
C LYS A 11 4.39 -1.01 -10.09
N MET A 12 3.13 -1.15 -9.71
CA MET A 12 2.70 -2.13 -8.70
C MET A 12 3.03 -3.56 -9.13
N GLU A 13 2.88 -3.89 -10.42
CA GLU A 13 3.27 -5.21 -10.92
C GLU A 13 4.76 -5.51 -10.70
N LYS A 14 5.64 -4.50 -10.84
CA LYS A 14 7.08 -4.67 -10.54
C LYS A 14 7.33 -4.91 -9.05
N ILE A 15 6.64 -4.17 -8.18
CA ILE A 15 6.72 -4.35 -6.72
C ILE A 15 6.26 -5.77 -6.36
N LEU A 16 5.11 -6.20 -6.88
CA LEU A 16 4.56 -7.53 -6.63
C LEU A 16 5.47 -8.68 -7.08
N LYS A 17 6.19 -8.50 -8.19
CA LYS A 17 7.20 -9.48 -8.63
C LYS A 17 8.36 -9.62 -7.63
N ALA A 18 8.69 -8.55 -6.90
CA ALA A 18 9.76 -8.58 -5.90
C ALA A 18 9.28 -9.14 -4.55
N VAL A 19 8.05 -8.81 -4.13
CA VAL A 19 7.53 -9.22 -2.81
C VAL A 19 6.86 -10.60 -2.79
N GLY A 20 6.52 -11.16 -3.95
CA GLY A 20 5.87 -12.47 -4.04
C GLY A 20 4.41 -12.46 -3.53
N PRO A 21 3.74 -13.63 -3.51
CA PRO A 21 2.30 -13.74 -3.25
C PRO A 21 1.89 -13.51 -1.78
N GLY A 22 2.75 -13.86 -0.82
CA GLY A 22 2.50 -13.61 0.61
C GLY A 22 2.70 -12.15 1.03
N GLY A 23 3.33 -11.34 0.17
CA GLY A 23 3.80 -10.02 0.53
C GLY A 23 5.13 -10.05 1.30
N ALA A 24 5.66 -8.87 1.58
CA ALA A 24 6.93 -8.71 2.27
C ALA A 24 7.07 -7.31 2.88
N THR A 25 7.99 -7.19 3.83
CA THR A 25 8.52 -5.90 4.31
C THR A 25 9.90 -5.66 3.72
N ILE A 26 10.02 -4.59 2.94
CA ILE A 26 11.27 -4.15 2.31
C ILE A 26 11.88 -3.06 3.18
N LYS A 27 13.10 -3.26 3.67
CA LYS A 27 13.79 -2.30 4.53
C LYS A 27 14.83 -1.50 3.74
N LYS A 28 14.96 -0.23 4.11
CA LYS A 28 15.98 0.68 3.59
C LYS A 28 16.55 1.53 4.71
N LYS A 29 17.86 1.46 4.94
CA LYS A 29 18.54 2.10 6.05
C LYS A 29 18.48 3.63 5.92
N GLY A 30 18.06 4.29 7.00
CA GLY A 30 17.90 5.75 7.03
C GLY A 30 16.62 6.23 6.35
N GLU A 31 15.80 5.29 5.88
CA GLU A 31 14.48 5.51 5.32
C GLU A 31 13.47 4.64 6.11
N TRP A 32 12.21 4.67 5.71
CA TRP A 32 11.11 3.96 6.37
C TRP A 32 11.03 2.48 5.91
N ASP A 33 10.49 1.61 6.75
CA ASP A 33 10.21 0.23 6.34
C ASP A 33 8.97 0.19 5.44
N PHE A 34 9.11 -0.44 4.28
CA PHE A 34 8.08 -0.53 3.26
C PHE A 34 7.41 -1.91 3.28
N ALA A 35 6.31 -2.04 4.02
CA ALA A 35 5.52 -3.27 4.03
C ALA A 35 4.55 -3.35 2.84
N VAL A 36 4.33 -4.56 2.31
CA VAL A 36 3.31 -4.88 1.31
C VAL A 36 2.56 -6.11 1.78
N TYR A 37 1.30 -5.93 2.16
CA TYR A 37 0.41 -7.04 2.49
C TYR A 37 -0.49 -7.36 1.31
N ILE A 38 -0.62 -8.63 0.96
CA ILE A 38 -1.49 -9.10 -0.11
C ILE A 38 -2.63 -9.90 0.52
N THR A 39 -3.87 -9.46 0.31
CA THR A 39 -5.04 -10.25 0.75
C THR A 39 -5.81 -10.77 -0.45
N GLU A 40 -6.03 -12.10 -0.47
CA GLU A 40 -6.77 -12.81 -1.53
C GLU A 40 -8.26 -12.91 -1.16
N GLN A 41 -8.91 -11.77 -0.96
CA GLN A 41 -10.35 -11.75 -0.71
C GLN A 41 -11.19 -11.86 -2.00
N ASP A 42 -10.58 -11.69 -3.16
CA ASP A 42 -11.23 -11.80 -4.47
C ASP A 42 -10.20 -12.19 -5.54
N GLU A 43 -10.48 -13.20 -6.37
CA GLU A 43 -9.57 -13.64 -7.44
C GLU A 43 -9.29 -12.50 -8.45
N GLU A 44 -10.25 -11.58 -8.62
CA GLU A 44 -10.16 -10.46 -9.57
C GLU A 44 -9.37 -9.25 -9.02
N PHE A 45 -9.20 -9.16 -7.69
CA PHE A 45 -8.61 -7.98 -7.06
C PHE A 45 -7.53 -8.32 -6.03
N VAL A 46 -6.38 -7.65 -6.12
CA VAL A 46 -5.36 -7.68 -5.06
C VAL A 46 -5.54 -6.47 -4.17
N TRP A 47 -5.66 -6.70 -2.87
CA TRP A 47 -5.57 -5.62 -1.89
C TRP A 47 -4.15 -5.49 -1.40
N ILE A 48 -3.65 -4.26 -1.47
CA ILE A 48 -2.32 -3.92 -0.98
C ILE A 48 -2.43 -2.90 0.12
N GLU A 49 -1.85 -3.22 1.27
CA GLU A 49 -1.63 -2.30 2.37
C GLU A 49 -0.14 -2.02 2.46
N MET A 50 0.20 -0.74 2.52
CA MET A 50 1.58 -0.27 2.59
C MET A 50 1.70 0.70 3.75
N CYS A 51 2.59 0.43 4.70
CA CYS A 51 2.82 1.26 5.88
C CYS A 51 4.18 1.03 6.55
N GLU A 52 4.67 2.06 7.24
CA GLU A 52 5.62 1.93 8.35
C GLU A 52 4.83 1.51 9.59
N LYS A 53 5.31 0.50 10.33
CA LYS A 53 4.69 0.04 11.57
C LYS A 53 5.63 0.30 12.73
N GLU A 54 5.34 1.33 13.52
CA GLU A 54 6.00 1.51 14.81
C GLU A 54 5.07 1.08 15.95
N TYR A 55 5.59 0.27 16.86
CA TYR A 55 4.92 -0.06 18.11
C TYR A 55 5.38 0.91 19.19
N TYR A 56 4.49 1.78 19.64
CA TYR A 56 4.78 2.73 20.71
C TYR A 56 3.82 2.50 21.88
N GLY A 57 4.34 1.99 23.00
CA GLY A 57 3.55 1.84 24.23
C GLY A 57 2.35 0.89 24.14
N GLY A 58 2.31 0.00 23.14
CA GLY A 58 1.16 -0.89 22.87
C GLY A 58 0.24 -0.39 21.75
N ASP A 59 0.44 0.84 21.27
CA ASP A 59 -0.26 1.39 20.11
C ASP A 59 0.50 1.06 18.82
N LEU A 60 -0.25 0.73 17.77
CA LEU A 60 0.29 0.53 16.42
C LEU A 60 0.12 1.81 15.60
N MET A 61 1.22 2.45 15.27
CA MET A 61 1.24 3.59 14.34
C MET A 61 1.45 3.06 12.92
N MET A 62 0.58 3.48 11.99
CA MET A 62 0.70 3.18 10.56
C MET A 62 0.70 4.46 9.75
N ALA A 63 1.88 4.90 9.31
CA ALA A 63 2.04 6.14 8.55
C ALA A 63 3.17 6.03 7.51
N PRO A 64 2.94 6.38 6.23
CA PRO A 64 1.64 6.51 5.58
C PRO A 64 0.98 5.13 5.41
N PHE A 65 -0.34 5.03 5.57
CA PHE A 65 -1.12 3.86 5.17
C PHE A 65 -1.83 4.13 3.85
N MET A 66 -1.75 3.20 2.91
CA MET A 66 -2.56 3.23 1.68
C MET A 66 -3.17 1.86 1.44
N LYS A 67 -4.46 1.82 1.14
CA LYS A 67 -5.14 0.62 0.65
C LYS A 67 -5.36 0.75 -0.85
N ILE A 68 -4.83 -0.19 -1.62
CA ILE A 68 -4.90 -0.17 -3.09
C ILE A 68 -5.61 -1.43 -3.56
N CYS A 69 -6.53 -1.27 -4.49
CA CYS A 69 -7.20 -2.36 -5.20
C CYS A 69 -6.56 -2.48 -6.59
N LEU A 70 -5.94 -3.62 -6.88
CA LEU A 70 -5.35 -3.91 -8.18
C LEU A 70 -6.30 -4.74 -9.03
N LYS A 71 -6.61 -4.28 -10.23
CA LYS A 71 -7.34 -5.07 -11.22
C LYS A 71 -6.40 -5.94 -12.03
N LYS A 72 -6.77 -7.20 -12.24
CA LYS A 72 -6.03 -8.13 -13.10
C LYS A 72 -6.66 -8.24 -14.49
N SER A 73 -5.85 -8.57 -15.50
CA SER A 73 -6.32 -9.14 -16.76
C SER A 73 -6.65 -10.61 -16.56
N ARG A 74 -7.25 -11.24 -17.58
CA ARG A 74 -7.49 -12.70 -17.58
C ARG A 74 -6.21 -13.52 -17.46
N ASP A 75 -5.08 -12.97 -17.87
CA ASP A 75 -3.76 -13.60 -17.81
C ASP A 75 -3.02 -13.31 -16.49
N GLY A 76 -3.69 -12.66 -15.52
CA GLY A 76 -3.15 -12.35 -14.19
C GLY A 76 -2.33 -11.07 -14.09
N HIS A 77 -2.14 -10.32 -15.20
CA HIS A 77 -1.37 -9.07 -15.20
C HIS A 77 -2.12 -7.92 -14.55
N ILE A 78 -1.42 -7.05 -13.82
CA ILE A 78 -2.05 -5.87 -13.22
C ILE A 78 -2.35 -4.83 -14.31
N THR A 79 -3.63 -4.50 -14.49
CA THR A 79 -4.10 -3.54 -15.49
C THR A 79 -4.32 -2.15 -14.91
N GLN A 80 -4.74 -2.06 -13.64
CA GLN A 80 -5.00 -0.80 -12.95
C GLN A 80 -4.67 -0.93 -11.46
N ALA A 81 -4.07 0.11 -10.88
CA ALA A 81 -4.00 0.32 -9.44
C ALA A 81 -4.99 1.41 -9.02
N ILE A 82 -5.96 1.07 -8.18
CA ILE A 82 -7.04 1.95 -7.75
C ILE A 82 -6.89 2.18 -6.24
N PRO A 83 -6.42 3.36 -5.80
CA PRO A 83 -6.36 3.66 -4.38
C PRO A 83 -7.78 3.74 -3.81
N LYS A 84 -7.99 3.13 -2.64
CA LYS A 84 -9.27 3.04 -1.94
C LYS A 84 -9.22 3.71 -0.56
N ALA A 85 -8.04 3.76 0.05
CA ALA A 85 -7.83 4.49 1.29
C ALA A 85 -6.43 5.07 1.35
N TYR A 86 -6.29 6.19 2.06
CA TYR A 86 -5.00 6.80 2.40
C TYR A 86 -5.07 7.43 3.78
N GLN A 87 -4.03 7.27 4.58
CA GLN A 87 -3.84 7.86 5.89
C GLN A 87 -2.38 8.31 6.04
N SER A 88 -2.18 9.50 6.58
CA SER A 88 -0.88 10.08 6.93
C SER A 88 -1.11 11.06 8.06
N ASP A 89 -0.11 11.24 8.94
CA ASP A 89 -0.21 12.05 10.18
C ASP A 89 -0.68 13.49 9.96
N ASN A 90 -0.56 14.01 8.74
CA ASN A 90 -1.03 15.33 8.36
C ASN A 90 -2.52 15.39 7.98
N VAL A 91 -3.26 14.28 8.07
CA VAL A 91 -4.66 14.15 7.63
C VAL A 91 -5.45 13.29 8.63
N TYR A 92 -5.64 13.76 9.87
CA TYR A 92 -6.52 13.07 10.82
C TYR A 92 -7.84 13.81 11.05
N VAL A 93 -8.93 13.16 10.61
CA VAL A 93 -10.16 12.91 11.38
C VAL A 93 -10.69 11.52 10.99
N GLY A 94 -10.15 10.43 11.55
CA GLY A 94 -10.69 9.08 11.36
C GLY A 94 -10.30 8.16 12.51
N ARG A 95 -11.27 7.50 13.16
CA ARG A 95 -10.99 6.61 14.30
C ARG A 95 -10.54 5.24 13.78
N THR A 96 -9.40 4.75 14.27
CA THR A 96 -8.96 3.36 14.07
C THR A 96 -9.42 2.55 15.27
N ASP A 97 -10.17 1.48 15.04
CA ASP A 97 -10.65 0.56 16.08
C ASP A 97 -9.94 -0.80 15.88
N ILE A 98 -9.56 -1.49 16.95
CA ILE A 98 -8.99 -2.84 16.91
C ILE A 98 -10.02 -3.80 17.51
N ASN A 99 -10.36 -4.89 16.84
CA ASN A 99 -11.31 -5.86 17.41
C ASN A 99 -10.63 -6.82 18.40
N GLU A 100 -11.44 -7.66 19.05
CA GLU A 100 -11.00 -8.65 20.04
C GLU A 100 -10.01 -9.70 19.49
N LYS A 101 -9.87 -9.81 18.16
CA LYS A 101 -8.92 -10.70 17.49
C LYS A 101 -7.62 -10.01 17.07
N GLY A 102 -7.45 -8.73 17.39
CA GLY A 102 -6.30 -7.92 16.97
C GLY A 102 -6.38 -7.45 15.51
N GLU A 103 -7.52 -7.63 14.85
CA GLU A 103 -7.74 -7.15 13.49
C GLU A 103 -8.04 -5.64 13.51
N ILE A 104 -7.39 -4.90 12.62
CA ILE A 104 -7.48 -3.44 12.56
C ILE A 104 -8.68 -3.05 11.68
N PHE A 105 -9.63 -2.34 12.26
CA PHE A 105 -10.78 -1.74 11.58
C PHE A 105 -10.53 -0.25 11.43
N LEU A 106 -10.23 0.15 10.20
CA LEU A 106 -10.25 1.55 9.84
C LEU A 106 -11.73 1.92 9.63
N ASN A 107 -12.21 2.96 10.32
CA ASN A 107 -13.55 3.50 10.08
C ASN A 107 -13.49 4.35 8.78
N LEU A 108 -13.35 3.66 7.64
CA LEU A 108 -12.91 4.13 6.32
C LEU A 108 -13.96 4.97 5.56
N LYS A 109 -14.59 5.96 6.20
CA LYS A 109 -15.29 7.00 5.41
C LYS A 109 -14.26 7.99 4.84
N LEU A 110 -13.50 7.54 3.85
CA LEU A 110 -12.73 8.45 3.00
C LEU A 110 -13.68 9.18 2.06
N VAL A 111 -13.93 10.45 2.36
CA VAL A 111 -14.47 11.37 1.37
C VAL A 111 -13.28 11.96 0.63
N GLU A 112 -13.13 11.59 -0.64
CA GLU A 112 -12.18 12.28 -1.52
C GLU A 112 -12.64 13.74 -1.66
N ILE A 113 -11.99 14.66 -0.94
CA ILE A 113 -12.34 16.09 -0.94
C ILE A 113 -12.08 16.71 -2.34
N LYS A 114 -11.14 16.14 -3.09
CA LYS A 114 -10.74 16.58 -4.44
C LYS A 114 -10.61 15.37 -5.38
N PRO A 115 -11.41 15.27 -6.45
CA PRO A 115 -11.33 14.14 -7.38
C PRO A 115 -9.92 13.90 -7.93
N GLY A 116 -9.44 12.66 -7.85
CA GLY A 116 -8.14 12.22 -8.36
C GLY A 116 -6.95 12.55 -7.44
N GLU A 117 -7.19 13.05 -6.23
CA GLU A 117 -6.14 13.31 -5.24
C GLU A 117 -5.48 12.01 -4.78
N LEU A 118 -6.27 10.94 -4.56
CA LEU A 118 -5.71 9.64 -4.16
C LEU A 118 -4.83 9.03 -5.25
N ASP A 119 -5.24 9.16 -6.52
CA ASP A 119 -4.47 8.68 -7.66
C ASP A 119 -3.09 9.39 -7.74
N ARG A 120 -3.06 10.71 -7.49
CA ARG A 120 -1.82 11.50 -7.46
C ARG A 120 -0.93 11.16 -6.27
N ARG A 121 -1.52 10.91 -5.10
CA ARG A 121 -0.76 10.48 -3.91
C ARG A 121 -0.10 9.14 -4.14
N LEU A 122 -0.82 8.19 -4.72
CA LEU A 122 -0.24 6.90 -5.11
C LEU A 122 0.89 7.08 -6.14
N GLU A 123 0.69 7.87 -7.19
CA GLU A 123 1.74 8.14 -8.19
C GLU A 123 2.99 8.78 -7.57
N SER A 124 2.79 9.81 -6.75
CA SER A 124 3.87 10.49 -6.03
C SER A 124 4.64 9.51 -5.15
N TRP A 125 3.93 8.64 -4.44
CA TRP A 125 4.53 7.69 -3.54
C TRP A 125 5.30 6.59 -4.27
N LEU A 126 4.74 6.03 -5.34
CA LEU A 126 5.44 5.06 -6.20
C LEU A 126 6.69 5.66 -6.83
N ARG A 127 6.68 6.96 -7.16
CA ARG A 127 7.87 7.67 -7.61
C ARG A 127 8.94 7.75 -6.52
N SER A 128 8.57 7.99 -5.26
CA SER A 128 9.52 7.96 -4.15
C SER A 128 10.13 6.57 -3.96
N ILE A 129 9.31 5.51 -4.05
CA ILE A 129 9.77 4.11 -3.98
C ILE A 129 10.81 3.82 -5.07
N ASP A 130 10.54 4.24 -6.31
CA ASP A 130 11.47 4.12 -7.44
C ASP A 130 12.78 4.89 -7.17
N MET A 131 12.69 6.13 -6.66
CA MET A 131 13.85 7.00 -6.45
C MET A 131 14.77 6.54 -5.30
N ILE A 132 14.20 6.03 -4.21
CA ILE A 132 14.95 5.51 -3.06
C ILE A 132 15.52 4.12 -3.36
N GLY A 133 14.97 3.43 -4.38
CA GLY A 133 15.46 2.14 -4.82
C GLY A 133 15.05 1.00 -3.89
N TYR A 134 13.88 1.07 -3.27
CA TYR A 134 13.37 -0.01 -2.41
C TYR A 134 13.30 -1.36 -3.14
N VAL A 135 12.87 -1.34 -4.40
CA VAL A 135 12.70 -2.59 -5.19
C VAL A 135 14.01 -3.03 -5.86
N THR A 136 14.86 -2.08 -6.26
CA THR A 136 16.06 -2.37 -7.05
C THR A 136 17.28 -2.63 -6.18
N GLU A 137 17.39 -1.95 -5.04
CA GLU A 137 18.54 -2.00 -4.14
C GLU A 137 18.08 -1.97 -2.66
N PRO A 138 17.25 -2.93 -2.22
CA PRO A 138 16.86 -3.04 -0.81
C PRO A 138 18.06 -3.36 0.08
N ASP A 139 18.04 -2.89 1.33
CA ASP A 139 18.99 -3.38 2.33
C ASP A 139 18.57 -4.76 2.86
N GLU A 140 17.26 -5.00 2.99
CA GLU A 140 16.69 -6.28 3.41
C GLU A 140 15.27 -6.45 2.83
N ILE A 141 14.87 -7.69 2.52
CA ILE A 141 13.47 -8.06 2.25
C ILE A 141 13.08 -9.19 3.20
N VAL A 142 12.03 -8.97 3.98
CA VAL A 142 11.46 -9.94 4.91
C VAL A 142 10.10 -10.39 4.38
N PHE A 143 10.04 -11.60 3.81
CA PHE A 143 8.79 -12.16 3.30
C PHE A 143 7.85 -12.56 4.44
N HIS A 144 6.54 -12.39 4.20
CA HIS A 144 5.50 -12.83 5.11
C HIS A 144 5.06 -14.27 4.76
N GLU A 145 4.88 -15.12 5.77
CA GLU A 145 4.36 -16.49 5.63
C GLU A 145 2.83 -16.53 5.61
#